data_AF-A0A3D4QUN3-F1
#
_entry.id   AF-A0A3D4QUN3-F1
#
_cell.length_a   1.000
_cell.length_b   1.000
_cell.length_c   1.000
_cell.angle_alpha   90.00
_cell.angle_beta   90.00
_cell.angle_gamma   90.00
#
_symmetry.space_group_name_H-M   'P 1'
#
loop_
_entity.id
_entity.type
_entity.pdbx_description
1 polymer ?
#
loop_
_entity_poly.entity_id
_entity_poly.type
_entity_poly.pdbx_seq_one_letter_code
_entity_poly.pdbx_strand_id
1 'polypeptide(L)'
;RIMTELSTEPLSPGSVRVIPSEVSQEDIRIKTLDNMAVVDIPFHYFNSMEKDNKRLIQSLYAVVNTLTDPINSCGISEVQFTVGGNLVDSHMDISLKEPFMMNPALIKEEP
;
A
#
# COMPACT_ATOMS: atom_id res chain seq x y z
N ARG A 1 4.12 12.93 3.75
CA ARG A 1 3.02 13.17 4.71
C ARG A 1 2.03 12.02 4.71
N ILE A 2 1.36 11.72 3.61
CA ILE A 2 0.38 10.61 3.51
C ILE A 2 0.93 9.27 4.00
N MET A 3 2.11 8.85 3.55
CA MET A 3 2.71 7.59 4.00
C MET A 3 3.06 7.57 5.49
N THR A 4 3.41 8.73 6.04
CA THR A 4 3.64 8.88 7.48
C THR A 4 2.36 8.55 8.24
N GLU A 5 1.23 9.12 7.80
CA GLU A 5 -0.09 8.88 8.42
C GLU A 5 -0.49 7.40 8.31
N LEU A 6 -0.29 6.76 7.14
CA LEU A 6 -0.55 5.32 6.96
C LEU A 6 0.37 4.40 7.79
N SER A 7 1.51 4.89 8.25
CA SER A 7 2.47 4.16 9.10
C SER A 7 2.23 4.32 10.59
N THR A 8 1.20 5.08 10.99
CA THR A 8 0.84 5.33 12.39
C THR A 8 -0.42 4.57 12.80
N GLU A 9 -0.73 4.58 14.10
CA GLU A 9 -1.98 3.98 14.59
C GLU A 9 -3.21 4.71 14.04
N PRO A 10 -4.25 3.99 13.60
CA PRO A 10 -5.49 4.61 13.16
C PRO A 10 -6.12 5.48 14.26
N LEU A 11 -6.61 6.67 13.88
CA LEU A 11 -7.27 7.58 14.82
C LEU A 11 -8.70 7.12 15.17
N SER A 12 -9.34 6.40 14.25
CA SER A 12 -10.74 5.99 14.39
C SER A 12 -10.87 4.61 15.06
N PRO A 13 -11.69 4.47 16.12
CA PRO A 13 -11.96 3.18 16.74
C PRO A 13 -12.48 2.15 15.72
N GLY A 14 -11.99 0.92 15.78
CA GLY A 14 -12.38 -0.15 14.86
C GLY A 14 -11.66 -0.15 13.52
N SER A 15 -10.84 0.88 13.22
CA SER A 15 -9.95 0.87 12.06
C SER A 15 -8.75 -0.04 12.27
N VAL A 16 -8.24 -0.60 11.18
CA VAL A 16 -7.07 -1.49 11.18
C VAL A 16 -5.87 -0.79 10.58
N ARG A 17 -4.70 -0.99 11.19
CA ARG A 17 -3.42 -0.45 10.71
C ARG A 17 -3.11 -0.98 9.31
N VAL A 18 -2.76 -0.08 8.39
CA VAL A 18 -2.45 -0.40 6.98
C VAL A 18 -1.04 -0.96 6.86
N ILE A 19 -0.04 -0.25 7.38
CA ILE A 19 1.36 -0.68 7.37
C ILE A 19 1.63 -1.49 8.66
N PRO A 20 2.32 -2.63 8.61
CA PRO A 20 2.71 -3.37 9.82
C PRO A 20 3.48 -2.54 10.85
N SER A 21 3.31 -2.81 12.14
CA SER A 21 3.94 -2.04 13.23
C SER A 21 5.47 -2.14 13.28
N GLU A 22 6.00 -3.23 12.74
CA GLU A 22 7.42 -3.51 12.61
C GLU A 22 8.07 -2.82 11.40
N VAL A 23 7.27 -2.28 10.48
CA VAL A 23 7.75 -1.52 9.32
C VAL A 23 7.66 -0.04 9.64
N SER A 24 8.81 0.64 9.64
CA SER A 24 8.84 2.09 9.78
C SER A 24 8.58 2.77 8.44
N GLN A 25 8.21 4.05 8.48
CA GLN A 25 8.10 4.85 7.26
C GLN A 25 9.43 4.93 6.49
N GLU A 26 10.57 4.90 7.19
CA GLU A 26 11.89 5.01 6.59
C GLU A 26 12.29 3.76 5.79
N ASP A 27 11.66 2.62 6.09
CA ASP A 27 11.84 1.37 5.35
C ASP A 27 11.09 1.36 4.01
N ILE A 28 10.14 2.29 3.81
CA ILE A 28 9.33 2.39 2.60
C ILE A 28 9.84 3.55 1.75
N ARG A 29 10.28 3.24 0.53
CA ARG A 29 10.76 4.26 -0.42
C ARG A 29 9.74 4.45 -1.52
N ILE A 30 9.45 5.70 -1.85
CA ILE A 30 8.56 6.03 -2.96
C ILE A 30 9.31 6.84 -3.99
N LYS A 31 9.18 6.45 -5.24
CA LYS A 31 9.62 7.21 -6.41
C LYS A 31 8.44 7.44 -7.33
N THR A 32 8.31 8.64 -7.86
CA THR A 32 7.30 8.96 -8.87
C THR A 32 7.95 8.95 -10.25
N LEU A 33 7.31 8.24 -11.18
CA LEU A 33 7.64 8.20 -12.59
C LEU A 33 6.38 8.60 -13.35
N ASP A 34 6.32 9.85 -13.81
CA ASP A 34 5.13 10.46 -14.41
C ASP A 34 3.88 10.33 -13.50
N ASN A 35 2.87 9.56 -13.91
CA ASN A 35 1.63 9.27 -13.20
C ASN A 35 1.69 7.97 -12.36
N MET A 36 2.85 7.31 -12.29
CA MET A 36 3.06 6.07 -11.55
C MET A 36 3.88 6.31 -10.28
N ALA A 37 3.44 5.75 -9.16
CA ALA A 37 4.26 5.66 -7.95
C ALA A 37 4.88 4.26 -7.84
N VAL A 38 6.20 4.18 -7.76
CA VAL A 38 6.92 2.95 -7.38
C VAL A 38 7.10 2.97 -5.87
N VAL A 39 6.41 2.06 -5.17
CA VAL A 39 6.47 1.89 -3.72
C VAL A 39 7.32 0.66 -3.41
N ASP A 40 8.52 0.91 -2.93
CA ASP A 40 9.46 -0.12 -2.48
C ASP A 40 9.22 -0.40 -1.00
N ILE A 41 8.82 -1.63 -0.69
CA ILE A 41 8.57 -2.12 0.66
C ILE A 41 9.67 -3.09 1.09
N PRO A 42 10.01 -3.15 2.39
CA PRO A 42 11.03 -4.08 2.87
C PRO A 42 10.51 -5.53 2.86
N PHE A 43 11.41 -6.52 2.78
CA PHE A 43 11.03 -7.94 2.84
C PHE A 43 10.22 -8.30 4.08
N HIS A 44 10.54 -7.69 5.23
CA HIS A 44 9.84 -7.96 6.48
C HIS A 44 8.43 -7.36 6.55
N TYR A 45 7.99 -6.59 5.53
CA TYR A 45 6.62 -6.11 5.41
C TYR A 45 5.59 -7.25 5.44
N PHE A 46 5.98 -8.42 4.93
CA PHE A 46 5.08 -9.55 4.85
C PHE A 46 5.04 -10.39 6.13
N ASN A 47 5.99 -10.26 7.05
CA ASN A 47 6.16 -11.17 8.19
C ASN A 47 4.91 -11.30 9.08
N SER A 48 4.21 -10.19 9.37
CA SER A 48 2.94 -10.22 10.12
C SER A 48 1.69 -10.47 9.27
N MET A 49 1.86 -10.51 7.94
CA MET A 49 0.81 -10.68 6.94
C MET A 49 0.80 -12.08 6.31
N GLU A 50 1.83 -12.90 6.55
CA GLU A 50 2.10 -14.23 5.93
C GLU A 50 0.95 -15.26 6.02
N LYS A 51 -0.08 -15.02 6.84
CA LYS A 51 -1.21 -15.94 7.02
C LYS A 51 -2.56 -15.38 6.60
N ASP A 52 -2.60 -14.13 6.14
CA ASP A 52 -3.85 -13.44 5.80
C ASP A 52 -3.74 -12.65 4.49
N ASN A 53 -3.92 -13.38 3.38
CA ASN A 53 -3.97 -12.79 2.04
C ASN A 53 -5.00 -11.66 1.95
N LYS A 54 -6.13 -11.74 2.66
CA LYS A 54 -7.16 -10.70 2.60
C LYS A 54 -6.66 -9.41 3.24
N ARG A 55 -6.03 -9.50 4.41
CA ARG A 55 -5.42 -8.36 5.09
C ARG A 55 -4.30 -7.75 4.26
N LEU A 56 -3.45 -8.57 3.65
CA LEU A 56 -2.39 -8.07 2.76
C LEU A 56 -2.95 -7.31 1.56
N ILE A 57 -3.94 -7.89 0.85
CA ILE A 57 -4.62 -7.22 -0.28
C ILE A 57 -5.24 -5.90 0.19
N GLN A 58 -5.92 -5.89 1.34
CA GLN A 58 -6.52 -4.67 1.90
C GLN A 58 -5.48 -3.60 2.19
N SER A 59 -4.34 -3.96 2.80
CA SER A 59 -3.23 -3.03 3.06
C SER A 59 -2.63 -2.45 1.78
N LEU A 60 -2.39 -3.30 0.77
CA LEU A 60 -1.89 -2.84 -0.52
C LEU A 60 -2.87 -1.87 -1.17
N TYR A 61 -4.16 -2.22 -1.25
CA TYR A 61 -5.17 -1.35 -1.83
C TYR A 61 -5.45 -0.08 -1.01
N ALA A 62 -5.24 -0.08 0.30
CA ALA A 62 -5.30 1.13 1.10
C ALA A 62 -4.22 2.13 0.68
N VAL A 63 -2.98 1.66 0.45
CA VAL A 63 -1.90 2.50 -0.10
C VAL A 63 -2.24 2.97 -1.51
N VAL A 64 -2.67 2.06 -2.38
CA VAL A 64 -3.05 2.38 -3.78
C VAL A 64 -4.12 3.45 -3.79
N ASN A 65 -5.27 3.19 -3.15
CA ASN A 65 -6.40 4.11 -3.13
C ASN A 65 -5.99 5.46 -2.55
N THR A 66 -5.17 5.50 -1.50
CA THR A 66 -4.73 6.77 -0.92
C THR A 66 -3.86 7.57 -1.90
N LEU A 67 -2.92 6.91 -2.61
CA LEU A 67 -2.06 7.59 -3.58
C LEU A 67 -2.80 8.00 -4.85
N THR A 68 -3.81 7.22 -5.27
CA THR A 68 -4.55 7.47 -6.51
C THR A 68 -5.79 8.34 -6.31
N ASP A 69 -6.25 8.56 -5.08
CA ASP A 69 -7.40 9.40 -4.81
C ASP A 69 -7.12 10.85 -5.24
N PRO A 70 -7.92 11.43 -6.17
CA PRO A 70 -7.77 12.81 -6.60
C PRO A 70 -7.81 13.82 -5.45
N ILE A 71 -8.53 13.52 -4.36
CA ILE A 71 -8.61 14.39 -3.16
C ILE A 71 -7.22 14.59 -2.55
N ASN A 72 -6.38 13.56 -2.57
CA ASN A 72 -5.02 13.61 -2.04
C ASN A 72 -4.03 14.31 -2.97
N SER A 73 -4.45 14.69 -4.19
CA SER A 73 -3.69 15.53 -5.13
C SER A 73 -2.26 15.03 -5.40
N CYS A 74 -2.04 13.72 -5.41
CA CYS A 74 -0.73 13.13 -5.64
C CYS A 74 -0.34 13.07 -7.12
N GLY A 75 -1.30 13.22 -8.04
CA GLY A 75 -1.07 13.10 -9.49
C GLY A 75 -0.75 11.68 -9.95
N ILE A 76 -1.06 10.68 -9.12
CA ILE A 76 -0.77 9.27 -9.37
C ILE A 76 -2.05 8.57 -9.83
N SER A 77 -1.97 7.72 -10.86
CA SER A 77 -3.07 6.85 -11.30
C SER A 77 -2.79 5.37 -11.07
N GLU A 78 -1.53 5.01 -10.87
CA GLU A 78 -1.09 3.62 -10.76
C GLU A 78 0.09 3.48 -9.80
N VAL A 79 0.15 2.34 -9.10
CA VAL A 79 1.14 2.07 -8.06
C VAL A 79 1.81 0.73 -8.32
N GLN A 80 3.11 0.74 -8.57
CA GLN A 80 3.93 -0.46 -8.69
C GLN A 80 4.60 -0.76 -7.36
N PHE A 81 4.36 -1.95 -6.81
CA PHE A 81 5.09 -2.42 -5.63
C PHE A 81 6.40 -3.09 -6.04
N THR A 82 7.46 -2.83 -5.28
CA THR A 82 8.73 -3.54 -5.35
C THR A 82 9.14 -3.99 -3.96
N VAL A 83 9.96 -5.04 -3.87
CA VAL A 83 10.42 -5.59 -2.59
C VAL A 83 11.94 -5.55 -2.52
N GLY A 84 12.46 -4.73 -1.60
CA GLY A 84 13.91 -4.51 -1.47
C GLY A 84 14.56 -4.02 -2.77
N GLY A 85 13.85 -3.21 -3.54
CA GLY A 85 14.26 -2.64 -4.82
C GLY A 85 14.03 -3.53 -6.04
N ASN A 86 13.48 -4.74 -5.87
CA ASN A 86 13.25 -5.67 -6.96
C ASN A 86 11.77 -5.78 -7.31
N LEU A 87 11.47 -5.84 -8.61
CA LEU A 87 10.15 -6.26 -9.08
C LEU A 87 10.00 -7.76 -8.80
N VAL A 88 8.95 -8.13 -8.10
CA VAL A 88 8.62 -9.51 -7.77
C VAL A 88 7.34 -9.91 -8.48
N ASP A 89 7.28 -11.11 -9.03
CA ASP A 89 6.10 -11.55 -9.79
C ASP A 89 4.87 -11.72 -8.88
N SER A 90 5.07 -12.34 -7.72
CA SER A 90 4.02 -12.56 -6.74
C SER A 90 4.57 -12.68 -5.32
N HIS A 91 3.70 -12.47 -4.35
CA HIS A 91 3.90 -12.86 -2.96
C HIS A 91 2.65 -13.58 -2.47
N MET A 92 2.80 -14.80 -1.97
CA MET A 92 1.68 -15.73 -1.74
C MET A 92 0.83 -15.87 -3.02
N ASP A 93 -0.50 -15.66 -2.93
CA ASP A 93 -1.43 -15.72 -4.07
C ASP A 93 -1.68 -14.36 -4.72
N ILE A 94 -0.92 -13.32 -4.36
CA ILE A 94 -1.08 -11.96 -4.87
C ILE A 94 -0.03 -11.69 -5.94
N SER A 95 -0.47 -11.38 -7.16
CA SER A 95 0.40 -10.89 -8.23
C SER A 95 0.86 -9.47 -7.90
N LEU A 96 2.18 -9.23 -7.94
CA LEU A 96 2.81 -7.92 -7.75
C LEU A 96 3.50 -7.42 -9.03
N LYS A 97 3.48 -8.23 -10.10
CA LYS A 97 4.16 -7.96 -11.36
C LYS A 97 3.62 -6.72 -12.09
N GLU A 98 2.30 -6.54 -12.06
CA GLU A 98 1.62 -5.46 -12.76
C GLU A 98 1.31 -4.32 -11.79
N PRO A 99 1.30 -3.05 -12.26
CA PRO A 99 0.86 -1.93 -11.44
C PRO A 99 -0.58 -2.09 -10.96
N PHE A 100 -0.83 -1.65 -9.74
CA PHE A 100 -2.16 -1.58 -9.15
C PHE A 100 -2.82 -0.26 -9.49
N MET A 101 -4.11 -0.31 -9.82
CA MET A 101 -4.95 0.87 -9.99
C MET A 101 -5.96 0.94 -8.84
N MET A 102 -6.53 2.14 -8.64
CA MET A 102 -7.63 2.36 -7.71
C MET A 102 -8.74 1.32 -7.94
N ASN A 103 -9.24 0.74 -6.85
CA ASN A 103 -10.38 -0.17 -6.91
C ASN A 103 -11.56 0.42 -6.15
N PRO A 104 -12.53 1.06 -6.85
CA PRO A 104 -13.69 1.68 -6.22
C PRO A 104 -14.54 0.71 -5.41
N ALA A 105 -14.57 -0.58 -5.76
CA ALA A 105 -15.35 -1.59 -5.05
C ALA A 105 -14.79 -1.91 -3.65
N LEU A 106 -13.54 -1.52 -3.36
CA LEU A 106 -12.90 -1.71 -2.06
C LEU A 106 -12.97 -0.46 -1.17
N ILE A 107 -13.45 0.66 -1.70
CA ILE A 107 -13.67 1.89 -0.94
C ILE A 107 -15.08 1.79 -0.36
N LYS A 108 -15.17 1.52 0.94
CA LYS A 108 -16.45 1.61 1.65
C LYS A 108 -16.61 3.04 2.14
N GLU A 109 -17.58 3.74 1.58
CA GLU A 109 -18.13 4.92 2.25
C GLU A 109 -18.89 4.41 3.49
N GLU A 110 -18.49 4.85 4.68
CA GLU A 110 -19.38 4.70 5.84
C GLU A 110 -20.60 5.60 5.61
N PRO A 111 -21.84 5.07 5.75
CA PRO A 111 -23.07 5.84 5.59
C PRO A 111 -23.26 6.89 6.70
#